data_AF-A0AAF0C465-F1
#
_entry.id   AF-A0AAF0C465-F1
#
_cell.length_a   1.000
_cell.length_b   1.000
_cell.length_c   1.000
_cell.angle_alpha   90.00
_cell.angle_beta   90.00
_cell.angle_gamma   90.00
#
_symmetry.space_group_name_H-M   'P 1'
#
loop_
_entity.id
_entity.type
_entity.pdbx_description
1 polymer ?
#
loop_
_entity_poly.entity_id
_entity_poly.type
_entity_poly.pdbx_seq_one_letter_code
_entity_poly.pdbx_strand_id
1 'polypeptide(L)'
;MKLYRGVSEQVPDGIQDNPYIVLPRQPRNSDQNVHEVADEWFAQDFKIRARSQTIFCSTDIEQAKEYSGDYGYLLEITIPDGKACTLIFSEEVNDFLEIEIDISDTKDEQQITNWLQSKAYQSVHKPDDLPKGFEGEVMLYCEQYEVRNI
;
A
#
# COMPACT_ATOMS: atom_id res chain seq x y z
N MET A 1 -0.10 8.07 -14.39
CA MET A 1 -0.91 8.25 -13.17
C MET A 1 0.02 8.71 -12.05
N LYS A 2 -0.47 9.48 -11.08
CA LYS A 2 0.33 9.93 -9.93
C LYS A 2 -0.03 9.11 -8.70
N LEU A 3 0.95 8.89 -7.84
CA LEU A 3 0.78 8.26 -6.53
C LEU A 3 1.04 9.29 -5.45
N TYR A 4 0.22 9.27 -4.41
CA TYR A 4 0.27 10.19 -3.29
C TYR A 4 0.43 9.42 -1.99
N ARG A 5 1.09 10.03 -1.02
CA ARG A 5 1.27 9.45 0.32
C ARG A 5 1.20 10.54 1.37
N GLY A 6 0.32 10.35 2.35
CA GLY A 6 0.33 11.13 3.59
C GLY A 6 1.35 10.59 4.58
N VAL A 7 2.10 11.48 5.23
CA VAL A 7 3.06 11.14 6.28
C VAL A 7 2.94 12.12 7.45
N SER A 8 3.23 11.66 8.67
CA SER A 8 3.19 12.51 9.86
C SER A 8 4.45 13.36 10.07
N GLU A 9 5.55 13.02 9.39
CA GLU A 9 6.84 13.68 9.52
C GLU A 9 7.34 14.12 8.15
N GLN A 10 8.14 15.19 8.12
CA GLN A 10 8.66 15.72 6.88
C GLN A 10 9.68 14.74 6.27
N VAL A 11 9.50 14.43 4.99
CA VAL A 11 10.44 13.62 4.21
C VAL A 11 11.13 14.54 3.21
N PRO A 12 12.47 14.59 3.14
CA PRO A 12 13.17 15.40 2.15
C PRO A 12 12.84 14.98 0.72
N ASP A 13 12.76 15.95 -0.19
CA ASP A 13 12.65 15.67 -1.63
C ASP A 13 13.84 14.84 -2.13
N GLY A 14 13.59 14.00 -3.14
CA GLY A 14 14.59 13.20 -3.82
C GLY A 14 14.39 11.68 -3.66
N ILE A 15 15.41 10.92 -4.04
CA ILE A 15 15.37 9.45 -4.04
C ILE A 15 15.55 8.94 -2.60
N GLN A 16 14.60 8.11 -2.18
CA GLN A 16 14.59 7.42 -0.89
C GLN A 16 14.69 5.91 -1.13
N ASP A 17 15.37 5.22 -0.23
CA ASP A 17 15.31 3.76 -0.16
C ASP A 17 13.99 3.34 0.51
N ASN A 18 13.43 2.20 0.10
CA ASN A 18 12.30 1.60 0.80
C ASN A 18 12.79 0.95 2.11
N PRO A 19 12.53 1.56 3.28
CA PRO A 19 13.04 1.04 4.54
C PRO A 19 12.42 -0.33 4.89
N TYR A 20 11.25 -0.62 4.33
CA TYR A 20 10.45 -1.79 4.67
C TYR A 20 10.95 -3.09 4.03
N ILE A 21 11.90 -3.01 3.10
CA ILE A 21 12.61 -4.19 2.60
C ILE A 21 13.45 -4.82 3.70
N VAL A 22 14.12 -3.99 4.51
CA VAL A 22 15.03 -4.42 5.58
C VAL A 22 14.29 -4.55 6.90
N LEU A 23 13.44 -3.57 7.22
CA LEU A 23 12.70 -3.52 8.47
C LEU A 23 11.18 -3.54 8.19
N PRO A 24 10.53 -4.71 8.30
CA PRO A 24 9.10 -4.84 8.05
C PRO A 24 8.26 -3.82 8.81
N ARG A 25 7.30 -3.23 8.11
CA ARG A 25 6.32 -2.32 8.71
C ARG A 25 5.56 -3.05 9.82
N GLN A 26 5.36 -2.38 10.95
CA GLN A 26 4.47 -2.85 12.00
C GLN A 26 3.04 -2.34 11.73
N PRO A 27 2.01 -3.16 11.98
CA PRO A 27 0.64 -2.69 11.89
C PRO A 27 0.41 -1.58 12.92
N ARG A 28 -0.25 -0.51 12.48
CA ARG A 28 -0.56 0.66 13.32
C ARG A 28 -2.05 0.71 13.65
N ASN A 29 -2.87 0.53 12.62
CA ASN A 29 -4.32 0.64 12.66
C ASN A 29 -5.02 -0.68 12.32
N SER A 30 -4.26 -1.76 12.13
CA SER A 30 -4.79 -3.08 11.80
C SER A 30 -4.41 -4.10 12.87
N ASP A 31 -5.23 -5.13 13.03
CA ASP A 31 -4.94 -6.29 13.87
C ASP A 31 -3.68 -7.01 13.37
N GLN A 32 -2.84 -7.44 14.31
CA GLN A 32 -1.59 -8.14 14.01
C GLN A 32 -1.83 -9.42 13.21
N ASN A 33 -2.88 -10.19 13.56
CA ASN A 33 -3.19 -11.45 12.88
C ASN A 33 -3.63 -11.20 11.43
N VAL A 34 -4.46 -10.18 11.22
CA VAL A 34 -4.86 -9.74 9.87
C VAL A 34 -3.65 -9.37 9.03
N HIS A 35 -2.73 -8.59 9.61
CA HIS A 35 -1.50 -8.18 8.92
C HIS A 35 -0.64 -9.39 8.51
N GLU A 36 -0.42 -10.33 9.43
CA GLU A 36 0.42 -11.52 9.21
C GLU A 36 -0.19 -12.46 8.16
N VAL A 37 -1.48 -12.81 8.29
CA VAL A 37 -2.18 -13.67 7.33
C VAL A 37 -2.21 -13.03 5.93
N ALA A 38 -2.45 -11.72 5.86
CA ALA A 38 -2.44 -11.01 4.59
C ALA A 38 -1.05 -11.03 3.93
N ASP A 39 0.01 -10.80 4.69
CA ASP A 39 1.38 -10.90 4.18
C ASP A 39 1.71 -12.29 3.63
N GLU A 40 1.29 -13.34 4.32
CA GLU A 40 1.48 -14.72 3.85
C GLU A 40 0.72 -14.97 2.56
N TRP A 41 -0.53 -14.51 2.46
CA TRP A 41 -1.34 -14.61 1.26
C TRP A 41 -0.71 -13.86 0.07
N PHE A 42 -0.36 -12.58 0.24
CA PHE A 42 0.31 -11.80 -0.81
C PHE A 42 1.67 -12.40 -1.20
N ALA A 43 2.40 -13.01 -0.26
CA ALA A 43 3.67 -13.67 -0.56
C ALA A 43 3.50 -14.94 -1.39
N GLN A 44 2.38 -15.64 -1.28
CA GLN A 44 2.09 -16.80 -2.11
C GLN A 44 1.81 -16.39 -3.56
N ASP A 45 1.00 -15.35 -3.76
CA ASP A 45 0.53 -14.96 -5.10
C ASP A 45 1.47 -13.97 -5.82
N PHE A 46 2.00 -12.98 -5.10
CA PHE A 46 2.83 -11.91 -5.68
C PHE A 46 4.31 -11.99 -5.29
N LYS A 47 4.68 -12.95 -4.43
CA LYS A 47 6.04 -13.08 -3.87
C LYS A 47 6.50 -11.88 -3.04
N ILE A 48 5.55 -11.09 -2.55
CA ILE A 48 5.77 -9.88 -1.76
C ILE A 48 4.91 -9.96 -0.51
N ARG A 49 5.50 -9.70 0.67
CA ARG A 49 4.74 -9.50 1.91
C ARG A 49 4.20 -8.08 1.91
N ALA A 50 3.05 -7.88 1.26
CA ALA A 50 2.62 -6.55 0.85
C ALA A 50 2.41 -5.58 2.02
N ARG A 51 1.81 -6.02 3.13
CA ARG A 51 1.57 -5.17 4.31
C ARG A 51 2.86 -4.82 5.05
N SER A 52 3.87 -5.69 4.96
CA SER A 52 5.17 -5.51 5.60
C SER A 52 6.21 -4.78 4.76
N GLN A 53 6.22 -4.92 3.44
CA GLN A 53 7.35 -4.54 2.58
C GLN A 53 7.07 -3.41 1.59
N THR A 54 5.83 -2.92 1.51
CA THR A 54 5.44 -1.91 0.53
C THR A 54 5.30 -0.53 1.14
N ILE A 55 5.45 0.48 0.28
CA ILE A 55 5.03 1.84 0.54
C ILE A 55 3.54 1.92 0.19
N PHE A 56 2.69 2.20 1.17
CA PHE A 56 1.29 2.50 0.89
C PHE A 56 1.17 3.90 0.28
N CYS A 57 0.45 3.95 -0.84
CA CYS A 57 0.12 5.13 -1.61
C CYS A 57 -1.39 5.13 -1.90
N SER A 58 -1.91 6.25 -2.37
CA SER A 58 -3.22 6.35 -3.00
C SER A 58 -3.09 7.07 -4.35
N THR A 59 -3.97 6.77 -5.28
CA THR A 59 -4.15 7.55 -6.51
C THR A 59 -5.05 8.77 -6.30
N ASP A 60 -5.79 8.81 -5.20
CA ASP A 60 -6.56 9.97 -4.74
C ASP A 60 -5.73 10.81 -3.75
N ILE A 61 -5.57 12.08 -4.09
CA ILE A 61 -4.86 13.05 -3.28
C ILE A 61 -5.61 13.39 -1.98
N GLU A 62 -6.95 13.38 -2.00
CA GLU A 62 -7.75 13.67 -0.82
C GLU A 62 -7.69 12.51 0.17
N GLN A 63 -7.86 11.27 -0.30
CA GLN A 63 -7.61 10.07 0.53
C GLN A 63 -6.19 10.08 1.12
N ALA A 64 -5.17 10.44 0.34
CA ALA A 64 -3.80 10.50 0.85
C ALA A 64 -3.61 11.54 1.98
N LYS A 65 -4.34 12.66 1.95
CA LYS A 65 -4.32 13.67 3.04
C LYS A 65 -4.92 13.15 4.34
N GLU A 66 -5.92 12.27 4.28
CA GLU A 66 -6.50 11.70 5.50
C GLU A 66 -5.44 10.97 6.33
N TYR A 67 -4.47 10.33 5.67
CA TYR A 67 -3.36 9.66 6.35
C TYR A 67 -2.25 10.60 6.84
N SER A 68 -2.15 11.84 6.36
CA SER A 68 -1.19 12.80 6.91
C SER A 68 -1.62 13.34 8.27
N GLY A 69 -2.93 13.38 8.54
CA GLY A 69 -3.50 14.03 9.73
C GLY A 69 -3.35 15.56 9.68
N ASP A 70 -3.82 16.24 10.72
CA ASP A 70 -3.97 17.71 10.77
C ASP A 70 -2.66 18.51 10.53
N TYR A 71 -1.51 17.91 10.83
CA TYR A 71 -0.19 18.56 10.75
C TYR A 71 0.83 17.75 9.94
N GLY A 72 0.36 16.78 9.14
CA GLY A 72 1.24 15.96 8.33
C GLY A 72 1.68 16.65 7.03
N TYR A 73 2.41 15.88 6.23
CA TYR A 73 2.93 16.27 4.94
C TYR A 73 2.34 15.36 3.87
N LEU A 74 2.13 15.93 2.69
CA LEU A 74 1.66 15.21 1.52
C LEU A 74 2.79 15.09 0.50
N LEU A 75 2.98 13.89 0.00
CA LEU A 75 4.06 13.55 -0.90
C LEU A 75 3.49 13.05 -2.22
N GLU A 76 4.07 13.51 -3.34
CA GLU A 76 3.98 12.83 -4.62
C GLU A 76 5.10 11.78 -4.69
N ILE A 77 4.73 10.55 -5.04
CA ILE A 77 5.63 9.40 -5.13
C ILE A 77 5.78 9.02 -6.61
N THR A 78 7.02 8.89 -7.06
CA THR A 78 7.36 8.42 -8.41
C THR A 78 8.42 7.32 -8.36
N ILE A 79 8.53 6.56 -9.45
CA ILE A 79 9.53 5.50 -9.59
C ILE A 79 10.69 6.08 -10.41
N PRO A 80 11.93 6.10 -9.88
CA PRO A 80 13.08 6.61 -10.63
C PRO A 80 13.29 5.85 -11.94
N ASP A 81 13.79 6.55 -12.96
CA ASP A 81 13.99 5.99 -14.30
C ASP A 81 14.84 4.70 -14.27
N GLY A 82 14.35 3.67 -14.97
CA GLY A 82 15.01 2.37 -15.08
C GLY A 82 14.95 1.50 -13.83
N LYS A 83 14.24 1.91 -12.77
CA LYS A 83 14.00 1.08 -11.58
C LYS A 83 12.76 0.20 -11.76
N ALA A 84 12.84 -1.02 -11.23
CA ALA A 84 11.72 -1.94 -11.19
C ALA A 84 10.80 -1.62 -10.01
N CYS A 85 9.50 -1.82 -10.20
CA CYS A 85 8.52 -1.77 -9.14
C CYS A 85 7.40 -2.80 -9.37
N THR A 86 6.64 -3.07 -8.32
CA THR A 86 5.38 -3.79 -8.39
C THR A 86 4.35 -3.02 -7.58
N LEU A 87 3.22 -2.72 -8.20
CA LEU A 87 2.08 -2.07 -7.55
C LEU A 87 1.00 -3.13 -7.37
N ILE A 88 0.59 -3.38 -6.13
CA ILE A 88 -0.50 -4.31 -5.81
C ILE A 88 -1.73 -3.48 -5.41
N PHE A 89 -2.88 -3.79 -6.00
CA PHE A 89 -4.12 -3.06 -5.78
C PHE A 89 -5.34 -3.96 -6.06
N SER A 90 -6.53 -3.49 -5.68
CA SER A 90 -7.81 -4.10 -6.01
C SER A 90 -8.82 -3.00 -6.33
N GLU A 91 -9.59 -3.14 -7.41
CA GLU A 91 -10.71 -2.24 -7.73
C GLU A 91 -11.91 -2.43 -6.77
N GLU A 92 -11.86 -3.45 -5.92
CA GLU A 92 -12.90 -3.78 -4.93
C GLU A 92 -12.52 -3.39 -3.49
N VAL A 93 -11.36 -2.75 -3.31
CA VAL A 93 -10.85 -2.33 -1.99
C VAL A 93 -10.28 -0.92 -2.10
N ASN A 94 -10.88 0.04 -1.40
CA ASN A 94 -10.38 1.41 -1.38
C ASN A 94 -9.32 1.61 -0.29
N ASP A 95 -9.51 0.99 0.87
CA ASP A 95 -8.55 0.92 1.97
C ASP A 95 -8.50 -0.52 2.50
N PHE A 96 -7.30 -1.07 2.70
CA PHE A 96 -7.13 -2.39 3.26
C PHE A 96 -7.76 -2.55 4.66
N LEU A 97 -7.91 -1.46 5.42
CA LEU A 97 -8.58 -1.48 6.73
C LEU A 97 -10.06 -1.90 6.66
N GLU A 98 -10.68 -1.85 5.48
CA GLU A 98 -12.04 -2.37 5.25
C GLU A 98 -12.21 -3.84 5.67
N ILE A 99 -11.14 -4.64 5.62
CA ILE A 99 -11.20 -6.06 6.01
C ILE A 99 -11.72 -6.25 7.43
N GLU A 100 -11.33 -5.38 8.37
CA GLU A 100 -11.72 -5.49 9.78
C GLU A 100 -13.17 -5.07 10.04
N ILE A 101 -13.79 -4.42 9.07
CA ILE A 101 -15.21 -4.08 9.05
C ILE A 101 -16.01 -5.22 8.40
N ASP A 102 -15.46 -5.81 7.33
CA ASP A 102 -16.12 -6.81 6.52
C ASP A 102 -16.15 -8.22 7.14
N ILE A 103 -15.12 -8.59 7.92
CA ILE A 103 -15.04 -9.92 8.55
C ILE A 103 -15.59 -9.90 9.98
N SER A 104 -16.11 -11.04 10.42
CA SER A 104 -16.72 -11.16 11.75
C SER A 104 -15.71 -11.43 12.87
N ASP A 105 -14.56 -12.00 12.54
CA ASP A 105 -13.50 -12.34 13.50
C ASP A 105 -12.11 -12.13 12.87
N THR A 106 -11.35 -11.17 13.39
CA THR A 106 -9.97 -10.87 12.96
C THR A 106 -8.96 -11.93 13.40
N LYS A 107 -9.36 -12.93 14.19
CA LYS A 107 -8.54 -14.09 14.58
C LYS A 107 -8.79 -15.32 13.71
N ASP A 108 -9.80 -15.29 12.86
CA ASP A 108 -10.10 -16.39 11.94
C ASP A 108 -9.33 -16.22 10.61
N GLU A 109 -8.20 -16.92 10.48
CA GLU A 109 -7.34 -16.89 9.29
C GLU A 109 -8.09 -17.29 8.01
N GLN A 110 -9.08 -18.18 8.11
CA GLN A 110 -9.84 -18.62 6.94
C GLN A 110 -10.78 -17.52 6.46
N GLN A 111 -11.40 -16.76 7.37
CA GLN A 111 -12.19 -15.59 6.99
C GLN A 111 -11.33 -14.51 6.32
N ILE A 112 -10.15 -14.22 6.88
CA ILE A 112 -9.20 -13.26 6.29
C ILE A 112 -8.79 -13.71 4.88
N THR A 113 -8.41 -14.98 4.73
CA THR A 113 -7.99 -15.55 3.44
C THR A 113 -9.13 -15.52 2.41
N ASN A 114 -10.34 -15.90 2.81
CA ASN A 114 -11.51 -15.87 1.93
C ASN A 114 -11.83 -14.45 1.47
N TRP A 115 -11.72 -13.46 2.37
CA TRP A 115 -11.90 -12.06 2.01
C TRP A 115 -10.85 -11.65 0.97
N LEU A 116 -9.56 -11.90 1.21
CA LEU A 116 -8.48 -11.54 0.29
C LEU A 116 -8.67 -12.16 -1.10
N GLN A 117 -9.03 -13.45 -1.16
CA GLN A 117 -9.31 -14.16 -2.41
C GLN A 117 -10.50 -13.57 -3.17
N SER A 118 -11.50 -13.04 -2.47
CA SER A 118 -12.69 -12.48 -3.07
C SER A 118 -12.48 -11.12 -3.73
N LYS A 119 -11.46 -10.36 -3.30
CA LYS A 119 -11.24 -8.96 -3.71
C LYS A 119 -10.46 -8.79 -5.01
N ALA A 120 -10.17 -9.86 -5.76
CA ALA A 120 -9.53 -9.78 -7.07
C ALA A 120 -8.25 -8.90 -7.12
N TYR A 121 -7.39 -9.00 -6.09
CA TYR A 121 -6.11 -8.28 -6.10
C TYR A 121 -5.28 -8.63 -7.33
N GLN A 122 -4.64 -7.62 -7.88
CA GLN A 122 -3.82 -7.71 -9.07
C GLN A 122 -2.54 -6.90 -8.90
N SER A 123 -1.54 -7.18 -9.75
CA SER A 123 -0.28 -6.44 -9.75
C SER A 123 0.10 -5.93 -11.14
N VAL A 124 0.69 -4.74 -11.16
CA VAL A 124 1.27 -4.10 -12.36
C VAL A 124 2.66 -3.56 -12.05
N HIS A 125 3.42 -3.16 -13.08
CA HIS A 125 4.84 -2.80 -12.95
C HIS A 125 5.15 -1.33 -13.24
N LYS A 126 4.14 -0.51 -13.50
CA LYS A 126 4.25 0.94 -13.60
C LYS A 126 2.90 1.60 -13.26
N PRO A 127 2.89 2.83 -12.70
CA PRO A 127 1.65 3.52 -12.35
C PRO A 127 0.68 3.72 -13.52
N ASP A 128 1.19 3.82 -14.75
CA ASP A 128 0.35 4.00 -15.95
C ASP A 128 -0.47 2.76 -16.35
N ASP A 129 -0.16 1.59 -15.77
CA ASP A 129 -0.92 0.36 -16.00
C ASP A 129 -2.06 0.18 -14.99
N LEU A 130 -2.18 1.07 -13.99
CA LEU A 130 -3.34 1.08 -13.10
C LEU A 130 -4.62 1.44 -13.89
N PRO A 131 -5.79 0.89 -13.53
CA PRO A 131 -7.05 1.19 -14.18
C PRO A 131 -7.32 2.69 -14.22
N LYS A 132 -7.79 3.18 -15.36
CA LYS A 132 -8.04 4.60 -15.54
C LYS A 132 -9.11 5.09 -14.57
N GLY A 133 -8.74 6.04 -13.71
CA GLY A 133 -9.65 6.58 -12.69
C GLY A 133 -9.77 5.72 -11.44
N PHE A 134 -8.84 4.79 -11.22
CA PHE A 134 -8.74 4.08 -9.95
C PHE A 134 -8.51 5.08 -8.80
N GLU A 135 -9.22 4.92 -7.69
CA GLU A 135 -9.24 5.80 -6.51
C GLU A 135 -9.12 4.98 -5.21
N GLY A 136 -8.06 4.16 -5.09
CA GLY A 136 -7.87 3.29 -3.94
C GLY A 136 -6.42 3.16 -3.47
N GLU A 137 -6.22 2.40 -2.40
CA GLU A 137 -4.91 2.09 -1.84
C GLU A 137 -4.08 1.30 -2.87
N VAL A 138 -2.83 1.73 -3.04
CA VAL A 138 -1.82 1.07 -3.84
C VAL A 138 -0.65 0.69 -2.93
N MET A 139 -0.34 -0.60 -2.88
CA MET A 139 0.81 -1.13 -2.18
C MET A 139 2.00 -1.19 -3.15
N LEU A 140 2.90 -0.20 -3.05
CA LEU A 140 4.08 -0.07 -3.90
C LEU A 140 5.29 -0.83 -3.33
N TYR A 141 5.70 -1.90 -3.99
CA TYR A 141 6.98 -2.58 -3.75
C TYR A 141 8.05 -2.10 -4.72
N CYS A 142 9.10 -1.47 -4.20
CA CYS A 142 10.28 -1.05 -4.95
C CYS A 142 11.49 -0.95 -4.02
N GLU A 143 12.71 -1.00 -4.57
CA GLU A 143 13.93 -0.73 -3.80
C GLU A 143 14.08 0.75 -3.46
N GLN A 144 13.75 1.61 -4.43
CA GLN A 144 13.90 3.06 -4.33
C GLN A 144 12.70 3.75 -4.98
N TYR A 145 12.29 4.86 -4.39
CA TYR A 145 11.23 5.73 -4.88
C TYR A 145 11.66 7.19 -4.76
N GLU A 146 11.16 8.05 -5.63
CA GLU A 146 11.41 9.49 -5.56
C GLU A 146 10.23 10.19 -4.89
N VAL A 147 10.55 11.07 -3.96
CA VAL A 147 9.62 11.86 -3.16
C VAL A 147 9.67 13.32 -3.59
N ARG A 148 8.50 13.94 -3.69
CA ARG A 148 8.34 15.38 -3.79
C ARG A 148 7.24 15.87 -2.84
N ASN A 149 7.55 16.81 -1.96
CA ASN A 149 6.56 17.47 -1.11
C ASN A 149 5.64 18.36 -1.97
N ILE A 150 4.33 18.32 -1.69
CA ILE A 150 3.30 19.06 -2.43
C ILE A 150 2.29 19.76 -1.51
#